data_AF-A0AAN0XZT2-F1
#
_entry.id   AF-A0AAN0XZT2-F1
#
_cell.length_a   1.000
_cell.length_b   1.000
_cell.length_c   1.000
_cell.angle_alpha   90.00
_cell.angle_beta   90.00
_cell.angle_gamma   90.00
#
_symmetry.space_group_name_H-M   'P 1'
#
loop_
_entity.id
_entity.type
_entity.pdbx_description
1 polymer ?
#
loop_
_entity_poly.entity_id
_entity_poly.type
_entity_poly.pdbx_seq_one_letter_code
_entity_poly.pdbx_strand_id
1 'polypeptide(L)'
;MNLAFVRNESQDYSQLTSTHTRNYALAGIAVVWILSSENATDALNHVALWCFGFALFMDLLQYSIGAVMWSGFDAFKQKDLKRQFDEDSKKIEAADFEAPYWFNWPTMTCFILKPIVVLAGFGHLLVSML
;
A
#
# COMPACT_ATOMS: atom_id res chain seq x y z
N MET A 1 8.61 -28.10 -1.32
CA MET A 1 8.10 -26.72 -1.54
C MET A 1 9.05 -26.02 -2.50
N ASN A 2 8.56 -25.43 -3.59
CA ASN A 2 9.40 -24.73 -4.57
C ASN A 2 9.28 -23.21 -4.40
N LEU A 3 10.26 -22.45 -4.90
CA LEU A 3 10.28 -20.99 -4.77
C LEU A 3 9.09 -20.32 -5.48
N ALA A 4 8.63 -20.90 -6.59
CA ALA A 4 7.46 -20.41 -7.31
C ALA A 4 6.20 -20.44 -6.44
N PHE A 5 5.95 -21.53 -5.73
CA PHE A 5 4.83 -21.66 -4.80
C PHE A 5 4.90 -20.62 -3.68
N VAL A 6 6.06 -20.47 -3.02
CA VAL A 6 6.24 -19.49 -1.94
C VAL A 6 5.98 -18.06 -2.43
N ARG A 7 6.47 -17.73 -3.64
CA ARG A 7 6.26 -16.42 -4.24
C ARG A 7 4.79 -16.15 -4.56
N ASN A 8 4.08 -17.13 -5.11
CA ASN A 8 2.66 -17.00 -5.44
C ASN A 8 1.84 -16.78 -4.16
N GLU A 9 2.01 -17.63 -3.14
CA GLU A 9 1.33 -17.49 -1.85
C GLU A 9 1.62 -16.11 -1.22
N SER A 10 2.88 -15.67 -1.22
CA SER A 10 3.25 -14.35 -0.70
C SER A 10 2.55 -13.20 -1.46
N GLN A 11 2.41 -13.30 -2.78
CA GLN A 11 1.73 -12.29 -3.60
C GLN A 11 0.22 -12.29 -3.32
N ASP A 12 -0.38 -13.48 -3.21
CA ASP A 12 -1.80 -13.66 -2.94
C ASP A 12 -2.19 -13.07 -1.57
N TYR A 13 -1.45 -13.41 -0.51
CA TYR A 13 -1.70 -12.83 0.82
C TYR A 13 -1.51 -11.32 0.85
N SER A 14 -0.51 -10.78 0.14
CA SER A 14 -0.27 -9.34 0.07
C SER A 14 -1.40 -8.60 -0.65
N GLN A 15 -1.91 -9.18 -1.73
CA GLN A 15 -3.04 -8.64 -2.49
C GLN A 15 -4.34 -8.69 -1.70
N LEU A 16 -4.63 -9.82 -1.06
CA LEU A 16 -5.80 -9.99 -0.19
C LEU A 16 -5.74 -9.02 0.99
N THR A 17 -4.61 -8.90 1.67
CA THR A 17 -4.43 -7.98 2.80
C THR A 17 -4.76 -6.55 2.42
N SER A 18 -4.24 -6.06 1.28
CA SER A 18 -4.52 -4.71 0.80
C SER A 18 -5.99 -4.51 0.45
N THR A 19 -6.60 -5.50 -0.22
CA THR A 19 -8.01 -5.47 -0.61
C THR A 19 -8.92 -5.43 0.61
N HIS A 20 -8.70 -6.34 1.57
CA HIS A 20 -9.48 -6.40 2.80
C HIS A 20 -9.28 -5.15 3.65
N THR A 21 -8.05 -4.66 3.80
CA THR A 21 -7.78 -3.43 4.57
C THR A 21 -8.57 -2.24 4.05
N ARG A 22 -8.62 -2.04 2.72
CA ARG A 22 -9.43 -0.98 2.10
C ARG A 22 -10.92 -1.17 2.36
N ASN A 23 -11.43 -2.39 2.17
CA ASN A 23 -12.84 -2.70 2.41
C ASN A 23 -13.23 -2.48 3.89
N TYR A 24 -12.36 -2.89 4.82
CA TYR A 24 -12.56 -2.69 6.25
C TYR A 24 -12.49 -1.22 6.64
N ALA A 25 -11.58 -0.43 6.07
CA ALA A 25 -11.53 1.00 6.32
C ALA A 25 -12.81 1.71 5.85
N LEU A 26 -13.30 1.39 4.64
CA LEU A 26 -14.57 1.94 4.13
C LEU A 26 -15.77 1.52 4.98
N ALA A 27 -15.83 0.25 5.39
CA ALA A 27 -16.87 -0.24 6.30
C ALA A 27 -16.80 0.45 7.66
N GLY A 28 -15.59 0.66 8.20
CA GLY A 28 -15.37 1.38 9.46
C GLY A 28 -15.83 2.83 9.40
N ILE A 29 -15.57 3.54 8.29
CA ILE A 29 -16.09 4.89 8.05
C ILE A 29 -17.62 4.89 8.06
N ALA A 30 -18.26 3.91 7.40
CA ALA A 30 -19.71 3.78 7.40
C ALA A 30 -20.27 3.54 8.82
N VAL A 31 -19.60 2.73 9.63
CA VAL A 31 -19.97 2.51 11.03
C VAL A 31 -19.89 3.81 11.83
N VAL A 32 -18.79 4.57 11.74
CA VAL A 32 -18.67 5.88 12.41
C VAL A 32 -19.82 6.81 12.01
N TRP A 33 -20.17 6.82 10.73
CA TRP A 33 -21.24 7.68 10.22
C TRP A 33 -22.62 7.31 10.79
N ILE A 34 -22.90 6.02 10.94
CA ILE A 34 -24.14 5.54 11.59
C ILE A 34 -24.19 5.97 13.06
N LEU A 35 -23.06 5.92 13.77
CA LEU A 35 -22.99 6.25 15.20
C LEU A 35 -23.08 7.75 15.48
N SER A 36 -22.61 8.59 14.56
CA SER A 36 -22.61 10.05 14.69
C SER A 36 -24.00 10.71 14.60
N SER A 37 -25.04 9.89 14.39
CA SER A 37 -26.49 10.08 14.25
C SER A 37 -27.09 11.40 13.74
N GLU A 38 -26.56 12.61 13.97
CA GLU A 38 -27.16 13.86 13.49
C GLU A 38 -26.19 15.02 13.14
N ASN A 39 -24.89 14.95 13.48
CA ASN A 39 -23.96 16.06 13.21
C ASN A 39 -22.64 15.59 12.59
N ALA A 40 -22.30 16.08 11.39
CA ALA A 40 -21.02 15.76 10.73
C ALA A 40 -19.78 16.14 11.58
N THR A 41 -19.92 17.16 12.42
CA THR A 41 -18.89 17.58 13.37
C THR A 41 -18.61 16.51 14.44
N ASP A 42 -19.63 15.74 14.81
CA ASP A 42 -19.50 14.68 15.81
C ASP A 42 -18.76 13.46 15.23
N ALA A 43 -18.99 13.13 13.96
CA ALA A 43 -18.23 12.11 13.24
C ALA A 43 -16.74 12.47 13.15
N LEU A 44 -16.42 13.75 12.93
CA LEU A 44 -15.03 14.25 12.86
C LEU A 44 -14.29 14.18 14.21
N ASN A 45 -15.02 14.18 15.33
CA ASN A 45 -14.44 14.00 16.66
C ASN A 45 -14.08 12.54 16.95
N HIS A 46 -14.59 11.58 16.16
CA HIS A 46 -14.24 10.17 16.34
C HIS A 46 -12.84 9.91 15.78
N VAL A 47 -11.88 9.62 16.66
CA VAL A 47 -10.51 9.22 16.31
C VAL A 47 -10.50 8.05 15.31
N ALA A 48 -11.47 7.14 15.43
CA ALA A 48 -11.65 6.02 14.50
C ALA A 48 -11.81 6.47 13.03
N LEU A 49 -12.51 7.59 12.76
CA LEU A 49 -12.66 8.11 11.40
C LEU A 49 -11.31 8.48 10.79
N TRP A 50 -10.47 9.18 11.57
CA TRP A 50 -9.13 9.58 11.16
C TRP A 50 -8.22 8.38 10.95
N CYS A 51 -8.34 7.32 11.77
CA CYS A 51 -7.63 6.06 11.54
C CYS A 51 -7.98 5.45 10.18
N PHE A 52 -9.27 5.30 9.85
CA PHE A 52 -9.68 4.72 8.57
C PHE A 52 -9.30 5.59 7.38
N GLY A 53 -9.46 6.92 7.50
CA GLY A 53 -9.03 7.87 6.47
C GLY A 53 -7.52 7.82 6.22
N PHE A 54 -6.72 7.79 7.29
CA PHE A 54 -5.27 7.65 7.19
C PHE A 54 -4.86 6.31 6.58
N ALA A 55 -5.54 5.22 6.90
CA ALA A 55 -5.29 3.91 6.29
C ALA A 55 -5.54 3.90 4.78
N LEU A 56 -6.62 4.55 4.31
CA LEU A 56 -6.90 4.71 2.88
C LEU A 56 -5.88 5.61 2.19
N PHE A 57 -5.45 6.67 2.86
CA PHE A 57 -4.37 7.53 2.37
C PHE A 57 -3.06 6.75 2.21
N MET A 58 -2.70 5.92 3.19
CA MET A 58 -1.53 5.03 3.11
C MET A 58 -1.67 3.98 1.99
N ASP A 59 -2.87 3.44 1.76
CA ASP A 59 -3.14 2.52 0.64
C ASP A 59 -2.86 3.21 -0.71
N LEU A 60 -3.39 4.42 -0.91
CA LEU A 60 -3.12 5.20 -2.11
C LEU A 60 -1.62 5.52 -2.25
N LEU A 61 -0.99 5.99 -1.17
CA LEU A 61 0.41 6.39 -1.16
C LEU A 61 1.32 5.20 -1.50
N GLN A 62 1.04 4.00 -0.98
CA GLN A 62 1.77 2.77 -1.33
C GLN A 62 1.81 2.56 -2.85
N TYR A 63 0.65 2.58 -3.51
CA TYR A 63 0.56 2.30 -4.94
C TYR A 63 1.13 3.45 -5.78
N SER A 64 0.90 4.70 -5.39
CA SER A 64 1.45 5.86 -6.08
C SER A 64 2.98 5.93 -5.99
N ILE A 65 3.56 5.74 -4.80
CA ILE A 65 5.01 5.71 -4.62
C ILE A 65 5.60 4.53 -5.40
N GLY A 66 4.99 3.35 -5.33
CA GLY A 66 5.46 2.19 -6.08
C GLY A 66 5.51 2.46 -7.58
N ALA A 67 4.46 3.04 -8.15
CA ALA A 67 4.41 3.38 -9.56
C ALA A 67 5.49 4.41 -9.95
N VAL A 68 5.63 5.50 -9.20
CA VAL A 68 6.61 6.56 -9.48
C VAL A 68 8.04 6.05 -9.35
N MET A 69 8.34 5.30 -8.27
CA MET A 69 9.68 4.75 -8.04
C MET A 69 10.07 3.79 -9.16
N TRP A 70 9.24 2.78 -9.45
CA TRP A 70 9.57 1.80 -10.49
C TRP A 70 9.62 2.40 -11.89
N SER A 71 8.75 3.35 -12.21
CA SER A 71 8.82 4.08 -13.48
C SER A 71 10.10 4.92 -13.62
N GLY A 72 10.52 5.60 -12.55
CA GLY A 72 11.77 6.36 -12.52
C GLY A 72 13.00 5.46 -12.62
N PHE A 73 12.99 4.31 -11.94
CA PHE A 73 14.08 3.33 -11.99
C PHE A 73 14.22 2.72 -13.39
N ASP A 74 13.11 2.36 -14.03
CA ASP A 74 13.09 1.89 -15.41
C ASP A 74 13.69 2.94 -16.36
N ALA A 75 13.21 4.18 -16.32
CA ALA A 75 13.75 5.27 -17.15
C ALA A 75 15.24 5.53 -16.91
N PHE A 76 15.68 5.51 -15.65
CA PHE A 76 17.10 5.69 -15.31
C PHE A 76 17.95 4.54 -15.85
N LYS A 77 17.52 3.30 -15.66
CA LYS A 77 18.30 2.12 -16.06
C LYS A 77 18.30 1.93 -17.57
N GLN A 78 17.19 2.19 -18.26
CA GLN A 78 17.15 2.22 -19.72
C GLN A 78 18.16 3.22 -20.30
N LYS A 79 18.29 4.42 -19.70
CA LYS A 79 19.26 5.42 -20.15
C LYS A 79 20.71 4.96 -19.95
N ASP A 80 21.01 4.34 -18.81
CA ASP A 80 22.33 3.77 -18.51
C ASP A 80 22.69 2.63 -19.49
N LEU A 81 21.75 1.71 -19.72
CA LEU A 81 21.93 0.57 -20.62
C LEU A 81 22.05 0.98 -22.09
N LYS A 82 21.28 1.98 -22.55
CA LYS A 82 21.42 2.53 -23.92
C LYS A 82 22.82 3.07 -24.18
N ARG A 83 23.43 3.71 -23.18
CA ARG A 83 24.80 4.22 -23.26
C ARG A 83 25.84 3.09 -23.31
N GLN A 84 25.56 1.94 -22.69
CA GLN A 84 26.47 0.79 -22.67
C GLN A 84 26.37 -0.08 -23.92
N PHE A 85 25.16 -0.22 -24.49
CA PHE A 85 24.86 -1.15 -25.58
C PHE A 85 24.58 -0.48 -26.93
N ASP A 86 24.88 0.81 -27.08
CA ASP A 86 24.73 1.57 -28.33
C ASP A 86 23.33 1.42 -28.95
N GLU A 87 22.31 1.57 -28.11
CA GLU A 87 20.88 1.46 -28.46
C GLU A 87 20.39 0.07 -28.95
N ASP A 88 21.20 -0.99 -28.83
CA ASP A 88 20.79 -2.37 -29.13
C ASP A 88 19.71 -2.85 -28.14
N SER A 89 18.45 -2.75 -28.58
CA SER A 89 17.27 -3.05 -27.77
C SER A 89 17.24 -4.48 -27.27
N LYS A 90 17.80 -5.45 -28.02
CA LYS A 90 17.83 -6.85 -27.58
C LYS A 90 18.76 -7.07 -26.41
N LYS A 91 19.89 -6.34 -26.37
CA LYS A 91 20.85 -6.42 -25.25
C LYS A 91 20.38 -5.66 -24.03
N ILE A 92 19.63 -4.57 -24.22
CA ILE A 92 19.05 -3.78 -23.13
C ILE A 92 18.01 -4.60 -22.36
N GLU A 93 17.08 -5.26 -23.07
CA GLU A 93 16.04 -6.11 -22.45
C GLU A 93 16.60 -7.40 -21.84
N ALA A 94 17.72 -7.91 -22.38
CA ALA A 94 18.38 -9.11 -21.86
C ALA A 94 19.34 -8.80 -20.70
N ALA A 95 19.59 -7.53 -20.37
CA ALA A 95 20.49 -7.15 -19.30
C ALA A 95 19.84 -7.46 -17.95
N ASP A 96 20.48 -8.34 -17.18
CA ASP A 96 20.05 -8.66 -15.83
C ASP A 96 20.60 -7.62 -14.84
N PHE A 97 19.76 -7.11 -13.96
CA PHE A 97 20.15 -6.18 -12.92
C PHE A 97 19.21 -6.29 -11.71
N GLU A 98 19.79 -6.14 -10.53
CA GLU A 98 19.04 -6.18 -9.28
C GLU A 98 18.72 -4.77 -8.80
N ALA A 99 17.46 -4.56 -8.37
CA ALA A 99 17.09 -3.35 -7.66
C ALA A 99 17.69 -3.37 -6.24
N PRO A 100 18.16 -2.23 -5.71
CA PRO A 100 18.72 -2.17 -4.37
C PRO A 100 17.66 -2.52 -3.31
N TYR A 101 18.09 -3.21 -2.25
CA TYR A 101 17.19 -3.75 -1.22
C TYR A 101 16.29 -2.69 -0.54
N TRP A 102 16.81 -1.48 -0.33
CA TRP A 102 16.08 -0.39 0.33
C TRP A 102 15.03 0.28 -0.57
N PHE A 103 14.99 -0.05 -1.86
CA PHE A 103 14.12 0.60 -2.84
C PHE A 103 12.63 0.44 -2.52
N ASN A 104 12.23 -0.73 -2.04
CA ASN A 104 10.83 -1.02 -1.71
C ASN A 104 10.46 -0.67 -0.26
N TRP A 105 11.37 -0.13 0.55
CA TRP A 105 11.06 0.22 1.95
C TRP A 105 9.93 1.23 2.09
N PRO A 106 9.84 2.31 1.28
CA PRO A 106 8.75 3.28 1.39
C PRO A 106 7.37 2.65 1.16
N THR A 107 7.25 1.80 0.14
CA THR A 107 6.00 1.11 -0.18
C THR A 107 5.67 0.04 0.87
N MET A 108 6.68 -0.68 1.37
CA MET A 108 6.51 -1.67 2.44
C MET A 108 6.07 -1.03 3.76
N THR A 109 6.59 0.16 4.08
CA THR A 109 6.19 0.91 5.28
C THR A 109 4.70 1.27 5.21
N CYS A 110 4.23 1.76 4.07
CA CYS A 110 2.81 2.04 3.87
C CYS A 110 1.95 0.77 3.95
N PHE A 111 2.43 -0.34 3.36
CA PHE A 111 1.75 -1.63 3.36
C PHE A 111 1.55 -2.19 4.78
N ILE A 112 2.56 -2.07 5.66
CA ILE A 112 2.48 -2.57 7.04
C ILE A 112 1.67 -1.64 7.93
N LEU A 113 1.81 -0.32 7.77
CA LEU A 113 1.12 0.65 8.61
C LEU A 113 -0.40 0.64 8.39
N LYS A 114 -0.86 0.50 7.14
CA LYS A 114 -2.30 0.60 6.83
C LYS A 114 -3.18 -0.43 7.58
N PRO A 115 -2.89 -1.75 7.66
CA PRO A 115 -3.72 -2.66 8.44
C PRO A 115 -3.66 -2.37 9.95
N ILE A 116 -2.49 -1.97 10.48
CA ILE A 116 -2.33 -1.63 11.90
C ILE A 116 -3.26 -0.48 12.28
N VAL A 117 -3.33 0.56 11.43
CA VAL A 117 -4.20 1.71 11.70
C VAL A 117 -5.69 1.35 11.56
N VAL A 118 -6.06 0.48 10.61
CA VAL A 118 -7.45 -0.03 10.54
C VAL A 118 -7.83 -0.80 11.81
N LEU A 119 -6.95 -1.69 12.29
CA LEU A 119 -7.18 -2.43 13.54
C LEU A 119 -7.28 -1.49 14.74
N ALA A 120 -6.45 -0.44 14.81
CA ALA A 120 -6.54 0.58 15.84
C ALA A 120 -7.87 1.34 15.78
N GLY A 121 -8.38 1.66 14.58
CA GLY A 121 -9.68 2.29 14.40
C GLY A 121 -10.84 1.44 14.93
N PHE A 122 -10.85 0.15 14.60
CA PHE A 122 -11.85 -0.79 15.15
C PHE A 122 -11.69 -1.01 16.66
N GLY A 123 -10.45 -1.09 17.16
CA GLY A 123 -10.18 -1.18 18.59
C GLY A 123 -10.74 0.02 19.36
N HIS A 124 -10.54 1.23 18.81
CA HIS A 124 -11.11 2.45 19.40
C HIS A 124 -12.65 2.41 19.40
N LEU A 125 -13.28 1.98 18.30
CA LEU A 125 -14.75 1.88 18.23
C LEU A 125 -15.30 0.93 19.30
N LEU A 126 -14.69 -0.25 19.46
CA LEU A 126 -15.11 -1.23 20.46
C LEU A 126 -15.01 -0.67 21.88
N VAL A 127 -13.91 0.02 22.21
CA VAL A 127 -13.73 0.63 23.53
C VAL A 127 -14.73 1.77 23.76
N SER A 128 -15.05 2.57 22.74
CA SER A 128 -16.01 3.67 22.88
C SER A 128 -17.47 3.21 23.04
N MET A 129 -17.77 1.94 22.73
CA MET A 129 -19.12 1.36 22.85
C MET A 129 -19.37 0.60 24.15
N LEU A 130 -18.31 0.25 24.88
CA LEU A 130 -18.34 -0.46 26.17
C LEU A 130 -18.50 0.53 27.33
#